data_AF-A0A527YNR2-F1
#
_entry.id   AF-A0A527YNR2-F1
#
_cell.length_a   1.000
_cell.length_b   1.000
_cell.length_c   1.000
_cell.angle_alpha   90.00
_cell.angle_beta   90.00
_cell.angle_gamma   90.00
#
_symmetry.space_group_name_H-M   'P 1'
#
loop_
_entity.id
_entity.type
_entity.pdbx_description
1 polymer ?
#
loop_
_entity_poly.entity_id
_entity_poly.type
_entity_poly.pdbx_seq_one_letter_code
_entity_poly.pdbx_strand_id
1 'polypeptide(L)'
;MTLHTAIEADNPTTRSNDSRVHPCGAFWVGTMGKGEAKAAGSIYWFFRGELRRLYSDITVSNSICFSEDGTVAHYTDTSTGLLMRVGCDP
;
A
#
# COMPACT_ATOMS: atom_id res chain seq x y z
N MET A 1 1.45 -24.58 1.65
CA MET A 1 1.63 -23.11 1.72
C MET A 1 1.38 -22.69 3.16
N THR A 2 2.22 -21.83 3.73
CA THR A 2 2.08 -21.34 5.11
C THR A 2 1.91 -19.82 5.06
N LEU A 3 1.04 -19.27 5.91
CA LEU A 3 0.90 -17.82 6.06
C LEU A 3 2.23 -17.20 6.50
N HIS A 4 2.71 -16.18 5.78
CA HIS A 4 3.94 -15.48 6.14
C HIS A 4 3.70 -14.29 7.06
N THR A 5 2.77 -13.40 6.71
CA THR A 5 2.41 -12.22 7.50
C THR A 5 0.96 -11.86 7.20
N ALA A 6 0.19 -11.60 8.24
CA ALA A 6 -1.20 -11.15 8.12
C ALA A 6 -1.25 -9.64 7.86
N ILE A 7 -2.15 -9.21 6.96
CA ILE A 7 -2.46 -7.79 6.73
C ILE A 7 -3.96 -7.65 6.97
N GLU A 8 -4.35 -6.88 8.00
CA GLU A 8 -5.75 -6.65 8.36
C GLU A 8 -6.60 -7.93 8.49
N ALA A 9 -6.00 -9.05 8.95
CA ALA A 9 -6.69 -10.35 8.96
C ALA A 9 -7.92 -10.39 9.88
N ASP A 10 -8.00 -9.47 10.84
CA ASP A 10 -9.12 -9.24 11.74
C ASP A 10 -10.18 -8.28 11.18
N ASN A 11 -9.95 -7.67 10.01
CA ASN A 11 -10.87 -6.76 9.35
C ASN A 11 -11.60 -7.44 8.18
N PRO A 12 -12.85 -7.92 8.38
CA PRO A 12 -13.58 -8.59 7.31
C PRO A 12 -14.08 -7.62 6.21
N THR A 13 -13.97 -6.31 6.42
CA THR A 13 -14.54 -5.28 5.52
C THR A 13 -13.61 -4.90 4.39
N THR A 14 -12.31 -5.12 4.56
CA THR A 14 -11.29 -4.73 3.59
C THR A 14 -10.81 -5.91 2.75
N ARG A 15 -10.10 -5.58 1.67
CA ARG A 15 -9.36 -6.49 0.81
C ARG A 15 -8.06 -5.82 0.37
N SER A 16 -7.07 -6.60 -0.06
CA SER A 16 -5.93 -6.07 -0.80
C SER A 16 -6.36 -5.46 -2.14
N ASN A 17 -5.57 -4.52 -2.66
CA ASN A 17 -5.76 -3.93 -3.98
C ASN A 17 -4.44 -3.86 -4.77
N ASP A 18 -3.88 -2.67 -4.97
CA ASP A 18 -2.65 -2.47 -5.73
C ASP A 18 -1.40 -2.72 -4.89
N SER A 19 -0.30 -3.11 -5.54
CA SER A 19 0.97 -3.34 -4.87
C SER A 19 2.16 -3.25 -5.81
N ARG A 20 3.34 -2.96 -5.26
CA ARG A 20 4.62 -3.05 -5.98
C ARG A 20 5.78 -3.32 -5.02
N VAL A 21 6.79 -4.01 -5.52
CA VAL A 21 8.07 -4.20 -4.83
C VAL A 21 9.01 -3.03 -5.18
N HIS A 22 9.48 -2.33 -4.16
CA HIS A 22 10.53 -1.33 -4.23
C HIS A 22 11.86 -1.96 -4.68
N PRO A 23 12.77 -1.26 -5.38
CA PRO A 23 14.07 -1.81 -5.79
C PRO A 23 14.90 -2.48 -4.68
N CYS A 24 14.80 -2.02 -3.44
CA CYS A 24 15.49 -2.64 -2.29
C CYS A 24 14.84 -3.94 -1.78
N GLY A 25 13.69 -4.34 -2.35
CA GLY A 25 12.94 -5.56 -2.00
C GLY A 25 11.78 -5.34 -1.02
N ALA A 26 11.54 -4.10 -0.56
CA ALA A 26 10.38 -3.79 0.27
C ALA A 26 9.08 -3.84 -0.55
N PHE A 27 8.06 -4.52 -0.04
CA PHE A 27 6.77 -4.66 -0.70
C PHE A 27 5.78 -3.61 -0.18
N TRP A 28 5.35 -2.70 -1.05
CA TRP A 28 4.25 -1.79 -0.75
C TRP A 28 2.96 -2.41 -1.24
N VAL A 29 1.97 -2.54 -0.35
CA VAL A 29 0.68 -3.16 -0.64
C VAL A 29 -0.46 -2.33 -0.06
N GLY A 30 -1.42 -2.01 -0.91
CA GLY A 30 -2.62 -1.28 -0.53
C GLY A 30 -3.77 -2.19 -0.14
N THR A 31 -4.61 -1.73 0.78
CA THR A 31 -5.92 -2.27 1.11
C THR A 31 -7.01 -1.25 0.78
N MET A 32 -8.24 -1.73 0.63
CA MET A 32 -9.44 -0.91 0.46
C MET A 32 -10.67 -1.63 0.97
N GLY A 33 -11.75 -0.91 1.25
CA GLY A 33 -13.05 -1.51 1.55
C GLY A 33 -13.55 -2.34 0.36
N LYS A 34 -14.16 -3.50 0.61
CA LYS A 34 -14.75 -4.37 -0.44
C LYS A 34 -15.80 -3.65 -1.29
N GLY A 35 -16.53 -2.71 -0.69
CA GLY A 35 -17.49 -1.83 -1.36
C GLY A 35 -16.99 -0.40 -1.56
N GLU A 36 -15.68 -0.18 -1.64
CA GLU A 36 -15.07 1.15 -1.83
C GLU A 36 -15.47 2.17 -0.76
N ALA A 37 -15.68 1.68 0.47
CA ALA A 37 -16.02 2.52 1.60
C ALA A 37 -14.92 3.58 1.82
N LYS A 38 -15.37 4.84 1.94
CA LYS A 38 -14.48 6.00 2.10
C LYS A 38 -13.51 5.79 3.26
N ALA A 39 -12.22 6.03 3.00
CA ALA A 39 -11.15 5.97 3.99
C ALA A 39 -11.00 4.61 4.73
N ALA A 40 -11.52 3.52 4.19
CA ALA A 40 -11.45 2.20 4.83
C ALA A 40 -10.12 1.47 4.61
N GLY A 41 -9.33 1.90 3.63
CA GLY A 41 -8.09 1.29 3.21
C GLY A 41 -6.84 1.96 3.78
N SER A 42 -5.70 1.37 3.48
CA SER A 42 -4.38 1.84 3.90
C SER A 42 -3.31 1.36 2.91
N ILE A 43 -2.13 1.96 2.94
CA ILE A 43 -0.95 1.43 2.25
C ILE A 43 0.04 0.95 3.31
N TYR A 44 0.50 -0.28 3.15
CA TYR A 44 1.46 -0.94 4.02
C TYR A 44 2.81 -1.11 3.34
N TRP A 45 3.87 -1.07 4.13
CA TRP A 45 5.23 -1.44 3.80
C TRP A 45 5.56 -2.75 4.48
N PHE A 46 6.04 -3.73 3.73
CA PHE A 46 6.54 -4.98 4.25
C PHE A 46 7.99 -5.20 3.83
N PHE A 47 8.88 -5.43 4.78
CA PHE A 47 10.26 -5.77 4.47
C PHE A 47 10.87 -6.63 5.59
N ARG A 48 11.53 -7.73 5.20
CA ARG A 48 12.27 -8.61 6.11
C ARG A 48 11.47 -9.05 7.36
N GLY A 49 10.17 -9.33 7.19
CA GLY A 49 9.30 -9.82 8.26
C GLY A 49 8.59 -8.72 9.05
N GLU A 50 8.87 -7.45 8.79
CA GLU A 50 8.20 -6.33 9.43
C GLU A 50 7.13 -5.73 8.53
N LEU A 51 5.93 -5.52 9.08
CA LEU A 51 4.83 -4.82 8.43
C LEU A 51 4.59 -3.47 9.12
N ARG A 52 4.58 -2.39 8.35
CA ARG A 52 4.26 -1.03 8.81
C ARG A 52 3.15 -0.44 7.97
N ARG A 53 2.26 0.34 8.59
CA ARG A 53 1.31 1.18 7.83
C ARG A 53 2.01 2.49 7.48
N LEU A 54 2.04 2.83 6.19
CA LEU A 54 2.59 4.10 5.70
C LEU A 54 1.52 5.19 5.63
N TYR A 55 0.36 4.86 5.07
CA TYR A 55 -0.74 5.80 4.87
C TYR A 55 -2.04 5.15 5.32
N SER A 56 -2.84 5.88 6.11
CA SER A 56 -4.22 5.55 6.46
C SER A 56 -5.20 6.29 5.56
N ASP A 57 -6.49 6.04 5.77
CA ASP A 57 -7.59 6.84 5.21
C ASP A 57 -7.62 6.85 3.67
N ILE A 58 -7.16 5.76 3.06
CA ILE A 58 -7.23 5.57 1.61
C ILE A 58 -8.57 4.94 1.24
N THR A 59 -9.27 5.51 0.26
CA THR A 59 -10.52 4.91 -0.24
C THR A 59 -10.22 3.79 -1.24
N VAL A 60 -9.43 4.07 -2.28
CA VAL A 60 -9.00 3.08 -3.29
C VAL A 60 -7.51 3.27 -3.61
N SER A 61 -6.65 2.42 -3.05
CA SER A 61 -5.19 2.50 -3.25
C SER A 61 -4.79 2.03 -4.64
N ASN A 62 -4.10 2.86 -5.43
CA ASN A 62 -3.64 2.51 -6.79
C ASN A 62 -2.32 3.20 -7.16
N SER A 63 -1.82 2.88 -8.35
CA SER A 63 -0.67 3.50 -9.00
C SER A 63 0.61 3.49 -8.17
N ILE A 64 0.78 2.49 -7.29
CA ILE A 64 2.01 2.34 -6.52
C ILE A 64 3.15 2.07 -7.51
N CYS A 65 4.09 3.01 -7.61
CA CYS A 65 5.29 2.85 -8.43
C CYS A 65 6.50 3.55 -7.81
N PHE A 66 7.70 3.20 -8.27
CA PHE A 66 8.96 3.71 -7.74
C PHE A 66 9.83 4.24 -8.88
N SER A 67 10.64 5.25 -8.59
CA SER A 67 11.74 5.64 -9.47
C SER A 67 12.77 4.51 -9.58
N GLU A 68 13.55 4.52 -10.66
CA GLU A 68 14.56 3.49 -10.93
C GLU A 68 15.61 3.39 -9.82
N ASP A 69 16.00 4.52 -9.24
CA ASP A 69 16.94 4.62 -8.12
C ASP A 69 16.30 4.35 -6.74
N GLY A 70 14.98 4.15 -6.67
CA GLY A 70 14.26 3.92 -5.42
C GLY A 70 14.14 5.13 -4.50
N THR A 71 14.51 6.34 -4.93
CA THR A 71 14.44 7.52 -4.04
C THR A 71 13.05 8.16 -4.00
N VAL A 72 12.14 7.77 -4.90
CA VAL A 72 10.80 8.32 -5.02
C VAL A 72 9.77 7.21 -5.18
N ALA A 73 8.68 7.29 -4.42
CA ALA A 73 7.47 6.53 -4.67
C ALA A 73 6.33 7.44 -5.16
N HIS A 74 5.45 6.89 -5.97
CA HIS A 74 4.15 7.48 -6.29
C HIS A 74 3.03 6.52 -5.90
N TYR A 75 1.88 7.07 -5.54
CA TYR A 75 0.64 6.33 -5.31
C TYR A 75 -0.55 7.28 -5.49
N THR A 76 -1.76 6.74 -5.57
CA THR A 76 -3.00 7.53 -5.55
C THR A 76 -4.02 6.90 -4.60
N ASP A 77 -4.86 7.74 -4.01
CA ASP A 77 -6.24 7.35 -3.69
C ASP A 77 -7.09 7.75 -4.89
N THR A 78 -7.58 6.75 -5.65
CA THR A 78 -8.32 6.99 -6.90
C THR A 78 -9.51 7.93 -6.70
N SER A 79 -10.15 7.92 -5.53
CA SER A 79 -11.29 8.81 -5.23
C SER A 79 -10.92 10.30 -5.20
N THR A 80 -9.65 10.63 -4.96
CA THR A 80 -9.14 12.01 -4.94
C THR A 80 -8.75 12.52 -6.32
N GLY A 81 -8.44 11.62 -7.27
CA GLY A 81 -7.89 11.97 -8.57
C GLY A 81 -6.48 12.58 -8.54
N LEU A 82 -5.77 12.48 -7.40
CA LEU A 82 -4.42 13.04 -7.21
C LEU A 82 -3.37 11.94 -7.21
N LEU A 83 -2.28 12.15 -7.97
CA LEU A 83 -1.08 11.31 -7.88
C LEU A 83 -0.11 11.94 -6.87
N MET A 84 0.12 11.22 -5.77
CA MET A 84 1.03 11.62 -4.71
C MET A 84 2.46 11.25 -5.08
N ARG A 85 3.42 12.06 -4.62
CA ARG A 85 4.87 11.80 -4.74
C ARG A 85 5.50 11.90 -3.36
N VAL A 86 6.26 10.89 -2.96
CA VAL A 86 6.88 10.82 -1.64
C VAL A 86 8.33 10.36 -1.75
N GLY A 87 9.20 10.93 -0.90
CA GLY A 87 10.59 10.51 -0.81
C GLY A 87 10.71 9.14 -0.14
N CYS A 88 11.66 8.34 -0.60
CA CYS A 88 12.04 7.06 -0.01
C CYS A 88 13.53 7.10 0.37
N ASP A 89 13.87 6.40 1.44
CA ASP A 89 15.24 6.13 1.85
C ASP A 89 15.54 4.67 1.49
N PRO A 90 16.24 4.41 0.36
CA PRO A 90 16.34 3.08 -0.26
C PRO A 90 17.16 2.04 0.52
#